data_AF-A0A1I6QU95-F1
#
_entry.id   AF-A0A1I6QU95-F1
#
_cell.length_a   1.000
_cell.length_b   1.000
_cell.length_c   1.000
_cell.angle_alpha   90.00
_cell.angle_beta   90.00
_cell.angle_gamma   90.00
#
_symmetry.space_group_name_H-M   'P 1'
#
loop_
_entity.id
_entity.type
_entity.pdbx_description
1 polymer ?
#
loop_
_entity_poly.entity_id
_entity_poly.type
_entity_poly.pdbx_seq_one_letter_code
_entity_poly.pdbx_strand_id
1 'polypeptide(L)'
;MSSVDELRQVLQEIERSLEEAGAHLGTCQGKLDEARQALVQLDPEHPETVLPTGLPRTHDQVERAQRMIDLVLSTIRDFTTRL
;
A
#
# COMPACT_ATOMS: atom_id res chain seq x y z
N MET A 1 12.05 -31.39 10.97
CA MET A 1 11.98 -29.92 11.01
C MET A 1 11.23 -29.55 12.29
N SER A 2 11.66 -28.51 13.00
CA SER A 2 10.97 -28.05 14.21
C SER A 2 9.74 -27.25 13.82
N SER A 3 8.69 -27.28 14.64
CA SER A 3 7.51 -26.41 14.47
C SER A 3 7.88 -24.92 14.48
N VAL A 4 9.01 -24.56 15.11
CA VAL A 4 9.57 -23.20 15.08
C VAL A 4 10.16 -22.84 13.71
N ASP A 5 10.80 -23.80 13.03
CA ASP A 5 11.37 -23.57 11.69
C ASP A 5 10.25 -23.41 10.65
N GLU A 6 9.20 -24.22 10.75
CA GLU A 6 7.99 -24.11 9.91
C GLU A 6 7.30 -22.76 10.11
N LEU A 7 7.14 -22.31 11.36
CA LEU A 7 6.58 -21.00 11.67
C LEU A 7 7.43 -19.87 11.07
N ARG A 8 8.76 -19.95 11.19
CA ARG A 8 9.67 -18.94 10.64
C ARG A 8 9.58 -18.87 9.11
N GLN A 9 9.46 -20.02 8.44
CA GLN A 9 9.28 -20.07 6.99
C GLN A 9 7.95 -19.42 6.56
N VAL A 10 6.84 -19.74 7.24
CA VAL A 10 5.53 -19.14 6.94
C VAL A 10 5.57 -17.63 7.13
N LEU A 11 6.22 -17.14 8.19
CA LEU A 11 6.35 -15.69 8.43
C LEU A 11 7.15 -14.98 7.34
N GLN A 12 8.21 -15.60 6.83
CA GLN A 12 8.99 -15.06 5.70
C GLN A 12 8.17 -15.00 4.40
N GLU A 13 7.34 -16.01 4.14
CA GLU A 13 6.45 -16.02 2.97
C GLU A 13 5.38 -14.93 3.05
N ILE A 14 4.82 -14.70 4.24
CA ILE A 14 3.87 -13.62 4.49
C ILE A 14 4.56 -12.26 4.34
N GLU A 15 5.76 -12.09 4.88
CA GLU A 15 6.55 -10.85 4.75
C GLU A 15 6.76 -10.49 3.28
N ARG A 16 7.27 -11.44 2.47
CA ARG A 16 7.46 -11.23 1.03
C ARG A 16 6.16 -10.84 0.32
N SER A 17 5.06 -11.52 0.62
CA SER A 17 3.76 -11.24 -0.02
C SER A 17 3.25 -9.84 0.34
N LEU A 18 3.49 -9.39 1.57
CA LEU A 18 3.13 -8.05 2.02
C LEU A 18 4.01 -6.97 1.39
N GLU A 19 5.31 -7.22 1.21
CA GLU A 19 6.21 -6.31 0.49
C GLU A 19 5.80 -6.15 -0.98
N GLU A 20 5.46 -7.25 -1.66
CA GLU A 20 4.94 -7.22 -3.03
C GLU A 20 3.63 -6.43 -3.11
N ALA A 21 2.69 -6.66 -2.19
CA ALA A 21 1.44 -5.92 -2.11
C ALA A 21 1.68 -4.41 -1.86
N GLY A 22 2.63 -4.06 -0.98
CA GLY A 22 3.02 -2.68 -0.71
C GLY A 22 3.63 -1.97 -1.93
N ALA A 23 4.45 -2.68 -2.71
CA ALA A 23 5.01 -2.14 -3.95
C ALA A 23 3.93 -1.92 -5.03
N HIS A 24 2.96 -2.83 -5.14
CA HIS A 24 1.82 -2.66 -6.03
C HIS A 24 0.93 -1.48 -5.63
N LEU A 25 0.66 -1.30 -4.34
CA LEU A 25 -0.09 -0.14 -3.84
C LEU A 25 0.65 1.17 -4.11
N GLY A 26 1.96 1.23 -3.88
CA GLY A 26 2.77 2.41 -4.21
C GLY A 26 2.72 2.76 -5.70
N THR A 27 2.76 1.74 -6.57
CA THR A 27 2.59 1.93 -8.02
C THR A 27 1.20 2.48 -8.37
N CYS A 28 0.15 1.97 -7.74
CA CYS A 28 -1.22 2.47 -7.91
C CYS A 28 -1.36 3.91 -7.44
N GLN A 29 -0.73 4.28 -6.31
CA GLN A 29 -0.75 5.64 -5.80
C GLN A 29 -0.07 6.62 -6.76
N GLY A 30 1.09 6.27 -7.30
CA GLY A 30 1.77 7.07 -8.32
C GLY A 30 0.89 7.32 -9.55
N LYS A 31 0.23 6.28 -10.07
CA LYS A 31 -0.70 6.42 -11.20
C LYS A 31 -1.94 7.27 -10.88
N LEU A 32 -2.45 7.20 -9.65
CA LEU A 32 -3.56 8.04 -9.20
C LEU A 32 -3.13 9.52 -9.13
N ASP A 33 -1.91 9.79 -8.66
CA ASP A 33 -1.36 11.14 -8.58
C ASP A 33 -1.09 11.71 -9.99
N GLU A 34 -0.55 10.92 -10.90
CA GLU A 34 -0.40 11.28 -12.32
C GLU A 34 -1.75 11.59 -12.97
N ALA A 35 -2.75 10.73 -12.77
CA ALA A 35 -4.09 10.95 -13.30
C ALA A 35 -4.73 12.22 -12.72
N ARG A 36 -4.57 12.46 -11.41
CA ARG A 36 -5.03 13.68 -10.75
C ARG A 36 -4.38 14.92 -11.35
N GLN A 37 -3.05 14.90 -11.54
CA GLN A 37 -2.33 16.03 -12.14
C GLN A 37 -2.79 16.29 -13.58
N ALA A 38 -2.97 15.24 -14.40
CA ALA A 38 -3.47 15.37 -15.76
C ALA A 38 -4.88 15.98 -15.81
N LEU A 39 -5.77 15.58 -14.89
CA LEU A 39 -7.12 16.13 -14.79
C LEU A 39 -7.14 17.60 -14.35
N VAL A 40 -6.28 17.98 -13.39
CA VAL A 40 -6.13 19.38 -12.98
C VAL A 40 -5.55 20.25 -14.12
N GLN A 41 -4.68 19.70 -14.96
CA GLN A 41 -4.14 20.43 -16.12
C GLN A 41 -5.18 20.65 -17.24
N LEU A 42 -6.22 19.81 -17.32
CA LEU A 42 -7.29 19.94 -18.32
C LEU A 42 -8.19 21.14 -18.06
N ASP A 43 -8.50 21.44 -16.80
CA ASP A 43 -9.16 22.68 -16.38
C ASP A 43 -8.55 23.19 -15.07
N PRO A 44 -7.53 24.07 -15.17
CA PRO A 44 -6.88 24.64 -14.01
C PRO A 44 -7.76 25.61 -13.21
N GLU A 45 -8.80 26.17 -13.85
CA GLU A 45 -9.68 27.17 -13.24
C GLU A 45 -10.79 26.49 -12.41
N HIS A 46 -11.21 25.28 -12.81
CA HIS A 46 -12.25 24.50 -12.11
C HIS A 46 -11.87 23.02 -11.93
N PRO A 47 -10.81 22.71 -11.16
CA PRO A 47 -10.33 21.34 -10.98
C PRO A 47 -11.39 20.39 -10.39
N GLU A 48 -12.32 20.91 -9.60
CA GLU A 48 -13.45 20.17 -9.02
C GLU A 48 -14.45 19.63 -10.05
N THR A 49 -14.47 20.17 -11.27
CA THR A 49 -15.36 19.71 -12.35
C THR A 49 -14.76 18.54 -13.13
N VAL A 50 -13.43 18.45 -13.16
CA VAL A 50 -12.69 17.42 -13.90
C VAL A 50 -12.26 16.27 -13.00
N LEU A 51 -12.10 16.51 -11.70
CA LEU A 51 -11.71 15.48 -10.74
C LEU A 51 -12.91 14.57 -10.38
N PRO A 52 -12.81 13.26 -10.62
CA PRO A 52 -13.82 12.32 -10.15
C PRO A 52 -13.97 12.41 -8.63
N THR A 53 -15.22 12.49 -8.15
CA THR A 53 -15.54 12.56 -6.72
C THR A 53 -15.02 11.36 -5.91
N GLY A 54 -14.79 10.23 -6.57
CA GLY A 54 -14.19 9.04 -5.94
C GLY A 54 -12.68 9.09 -5.77
N LEU A 55 -11.96 9.96 -6.51
CA LEU A 55 -10.50 9.95 -6.55
C LEU A 55 -9.85 10.27 -5.19
N PRO A 56 -10.30 11.27 -4.41
CA PRO A 56 -9.78 11.50 -3.07
C PRO A 56 -10.01 10.32 -2.13
N ARG A 57 -11.20 9.70 -2.20
CA ARG A 57 -11.53 8.52 -1.39
C ARG A 57 -10.63 7.33 -1.74
N THR A 58 -10.35 7.12 -3.03
CA THR A 58 -9.45 6.05 -3.47
C THR A 58 -8.03 6.29 -2.96
N HIS A 59 -7.54 7.53 -3.00
CA HIS A 59 -6.23 7.89 -2.45
C HIS A 59 -6.14 7.58 -0.94
N ASP A 60 -7.15 8.01 -0.15
CA ASP A 60 -7.22 7.70 1.29
C ASP A 60 -7.22 6.19 1.57
N GLN A 61 -7.90 5.40 0.73
CA GLN A 61 -7.96 3.95 0.88
C GLN A 61 -6.60 3.29 0.59
N VAL A 62 -5.88 3.76 -0.43
CA VAL A 62 -4.53 3.27 -0.75
C VAL A 62 -3.57 3.61 0.38
N GLU A 63 -3.60 4.84 0.89
CA GLU A 63 -2.74 5.27 2.00
C GLU A 63 -3.02 4.48 3.30
N ARG A 64 -4.29 4.18 3.58
CA ARG A 64 -4.66 3.31 4.71
C ARG A 64 -4.15 1.88 4.52
N ALA A 65 -4.26 1.34 3.30
CA ALA A 65 -3.75 0.01 2.99
C ALA A 65 -2.22 -0.06 3.15
N GLN A 66 -1.50 0.95 2.67
CA GLN A 66 -0.04 1.07 2.85
C GLN A 66 0.34 1.04 4.34
N ARG A 67 -0.32 1.87 5.16
CA ARG A 67 -0.08 1.92 6.61
C ARG A 67 -0.36 0.60 7.33
N MET A 68 -1.40 -0.13 6.91
CA MET A 68 -1.69 -1.44 7.47
C MET A 68 -0.61 -2.46 7.10
N ILE A 69 -0.12 -2.45 5.86
CA ILE A 69 0.99 -3.32 5.44
C ILE A 69 2.24 -3.03 6.26
N ASP A 70 2.60 -1.76 6.43
CA ASP A 70 3.77 -1.36 7.22
C ASP A 70 3.68 -1.84 8.67
N LEU A 71 2.49 -1.71 9.29
CA LEU A 71 2.22 -2.18 10.65
C LEU A 71 2.33 -3.71 10.77
N VAL A 72 1.80 -4.45 9.79
CA VAL A 72 1.87 -5.92 9.82
C VAL A 72 3.32 -6.37 9.60
N LEU A 73 4.05 -5.76 8.68
CA LEU A 73 5.47 -6.03 8.45
C LEU A 73 6.30 -5.76 9.71
N SER A 74 6.10 -4.63 10.39
CA SER A 74 6.80 -4.34 11.63
C SER A 74 6.49 -5.38 12.71
N THR A 75 5.21 -5.79 12.81
CA THR A 75 4.78 -6.80 13.78
C THR A 75 5.41 -8.17 13.50
N ILE A 76 5.47 -8.59 12.24
CA ILE A 76 6.10 -9.86 11.82
C ILE A 76 7.60 -9.84 12.14
N ARG A 77 8.30 -8.74 11.83
CA ARG A 77 9.73 -8.57 12.12
C ARG A 77 10.01 -8.59 13.63
N ASP A 78 9.20 -7.86 14.40
CA ASP A 78 9.30 -7.84 15.87
C ASP A 78 9.04 -9.21 16.48
N PHE A 79 8.07 -9.96 15.95
CA PHE A 79 7.81 -11.32 16.41
C PHE A 79 8.96 -12.27 16.04
N THR A 80 9.46 -12.20 14.81
CA THR A 80 10.52 -13.07 14.30
C THR A 80 11.85 -12.86 15.03
N THR A 81 12.17 -11.63 15.42
CA THR A 81 13.36 -11.32 16.22
C THR A 81 13.31 -11.85 17.65
N ARG A 82 12.11 -12.21 18.14
CA ARG A 82 11.87 -12.77 19.48
C ARG A 82 11.74 -14.30 19.49
N LEU A 83 11.73 -14.94 18.31
CA LEU A 83 11.71 -16.41 18.12
C LEU A 83 13.13 -16.99 18.12
#